data_AF-A0A7V0LT63-F1
#
_entry.id   AF-A0A7V0LT63-F1
#
_cell.length_a   1.000
_cell.length_b   1.000
_cell.length_c   1.000
_cell.angle_alpha   90.00
_cell.angle_beta   90.00
_cell.angle_gamma   90.00
#
_symmetry.space_group_name_H-M   'P 1'
#
loop_
_entity.id
_entity.type
_entity.pdbx_description
1 polymer ?
#
loop_
_entity_poly.entity_id
_entity_poly.type
_entity_poly.pdbx_seq_one_letter_code
_entity_poly.pdbx_strand_id
1 'polypeptide(L)' 'MSTDRGRLIVVSGPSGVGKSTVVAALHERHPFFFSVSVTTRRRRPGEVDGVDYRFVTPETFDR' A
#
# COMPACT_ATOMS: atom_id res chain seq x y z
N MET A 1 6.59 -27.97 -0.33
CA MET A 1 6.26 -26.53 -0.41
C MET A 1 5.15 -26.38 -1.42
N SER A 2 3.98 -25.86 -1.02
CA SER A 2 2.89 -25.62 -1.97
C SER A 2 3.33 -24.57 -3.00
N THR A 3 3.16 -24.89 -4.28
CA THR A 3 3.48 -24.03 -5.43
C THR A 3 2.32 -23.12 -5.83
N ASP A 4 1.25 -23.07 -5.02
CA ASP A 4 0.12 -22.20 -5.32
C ASP A 4 0.52 -20.73 -5.17
N ARG A 5 0.48 -20.02 -6.30
CA ARG A 5 0.68 -18.57 -6.31
C ARG A 5 -0.52 -17.90 -5.65
N GLY A 6 -0.26 -16.98 -4.72
CA GLY A 6 -1.28 -16.09 -4.18
C GLY A 6 -1.97 -15.28 -5.28
N ARG A 7 -3.21 -14.87 -5.04
CA ARG A 7 -3.95 -13.99 -5.96
C ARG A 7 -3.49 -12.55 -5.77
N LEU A 8 -3.11 -11.89 -6.86
CA LEU A 8 -2.92 -10.44 -6.89
C LEU A 8 -4.28 -9.76 -7.08
N ILE A 9 -4.64 -8.88 -6.16
CA ILE A 9 -5.89 -8.11 -6.21
C ILE A 9 -5.54 -6.63 -6.34
N VAL A 10 -6.15 -5.95 -7.31
CA VAL A 10 -5.95 -4.52 -7.56
C VAL A 10 -7.26 -3.79 -7.29
N VAL A 11 -7.25 -2.84 -6.37
CA VAL A 11 -8.38 -1.94 -6.08
C VAL A 11 -8.02 -0.55 -6.64
N SER A 12 -8.75 -0.10 -7.67
CA SER A 12 -8.49 1.17 -8.36
C SER A 12 -9.74 2.06 -8.40
N GLY A 13 -9.54 3.35 -8.68
CA GLY A 13 -10.60 4.36 -8.71
C GLY A 13 -10.08 5.78 -8.41
N PRO A 14 -10.88 6.84 -8.65
CA PRO A 14 -10.46 8.23 -8.48
C PRO A 14 -9.99 8.57 -7.06
N SER A 15 -9.30 9.70 -6.91
CA SER A 15 -8.99 10.24 -5.58
C SER A 15 -10.29 10.52 -4.80
N GLY A 16 -10.31 10.23 -3.50
CA GLY A 16 -11.47 10.47 -2.63
C GLY A 16 -12.61 9.45 -2.70
N VAL A 17 -12.58 8.46 -3.60
CA VAL A 17 -13.68 7.47 -3.76
C VAL A 17 -13.79 6.45 -2.60
N GLY A 18 -12.87 6.45 -1.63
CA GLY A 18 -12.93 5.56 -0.47
C GLY A 18 -12.19 4.21 -0.59
N LYS A 19 -11.22 4.08 -1.51
CA LYS A 19 -10.42 2.84 -1.69
C LYS A 19 -9.80 2.33 -0.39
N SER A 20 -9.17 3.21 0.38
CA SER A 20 -8.52 2.85 1.64
C SER A 20 -9.51 2.29 2.67
N THR A 21 -10.72 2.85 2.72
CA THR A 21 -11.80 2.36 3.59
C THR A 21 -12.20 0.93 3.24
N VAL A 22 -12.35 0.64 1.94
CA VAL A 22 -12.67 -0.72 1.47
C VAL A 22 -11.54 -1.70 1.79
N VAL A 23 -10.30 -1.31 1.52
CA VAL A 23 -9.11 -2.15 1.81
C VAL A 23 -9.00 -2.46 3.31
N ALA A 24 -9.19 -1.48 4.18
CA ALA A 24 -9.16 -1.67 5.63
C ALA A 24 -10.24 -2.68 6.09
N ALA A 25 -11.49 -2.48 5.66
CA ALA A 25 -12.59 -3.37 6.01
C ALA A 25 -12.41 -4.79 5.43
N LEU A 26 -11.73 -4.94 4.29
CA LEU A 26 -11.37 -6.26 3.75
C LEU A 26 -10.28 -6.92 4.59
N HIS A 27 -9.26 -6.18 5.01
CA HIS A 27 -8.14 -6.70 5.79
C HIS A 27 -8.57 -7.18 7.18
N GLU A 28 -9.53 -6.48 7.81
CA GLU A 28 -10.13 -6.90 9.10
C GLU A 28 -10.84 -8.25 9.00
N ARG A 29 -11.52 -8.52 7.88
CA ARG A 29 -12.29 -9.76 7.66
C ARG A 29 -11.44 -10.89 7.10
N HIS A 30 -10.45 -10.54 6.29
CA HIS A 30 -9.56 -11.46 5.61
C HIS A 30 -8.15 -10.87 5.64
N PRO A 31 -7.32 -11.23 6.63
CA PRO A 31 -5.94 -10.76 6.68
C PRO A 31 -5.20 -11.13 5.39
N PHE A 32 -4.58 -10.14 4.76
CA PHE A 32 -3.81 -10.31 3.54
C PHE A 32 -2.55 -9.47 3.58
N PHE A 33 -1.57 -9.80 2.74
CA PHE A 33 -0.40 -8.95 2.57
C PHE A 33 -0.78 -7.67 1.81
N PHE A 34 -0.68 -6.52 2.47
CA PHE A 34 -0.86 -5.22 1.82
C PHE A 34 0.48 -4.72 1.26
N SER A 35 0.51 -4.42 -0.04
CA SER A 35 1.69 -3.88 -0.71
C SER A 35 1.83 -2.38 -0.43
N VAL A 36 2.72 -2.04 0.50
CA VAL A 36 3.06 -0.64 0.82
C VAL A 36 3.92 -0.06 -0.31
N SER A 37 3.38 0.96 -0.99
CA SER A 37 4.07 1.62 -2.10
C SER A 37 5.25 2.47 -1.64
N VAL A 38 6.18 2.74 -2.56
CA VAL A 38 7.30 3.65 -2.36
C VAL A 38 6.94 5.02 -2.92
N THR A 39 7.39 6.11 -2.29
CA THR A 39 7.18 7.47 -2.79
C THR A 39 8.35 8.39 -2.45
N THR A 40 8.58 9.40 -3.29
CA THR A 40 9.58 10.45 -3.10
C THR A 40 9.02 11.71 -2.46
N ARG A 41 7.69 11.82 -2.33
CA ARG A 41 7.08 12.97 -1.65
C ARG A 41 7.47 12.96 -0.17
N ARG A 42 7.47 14.14 0.44
CA ARG A 42 7.63 14.23 1.90
C ARG A 42 6.41 13.62 2.62
N ARG A 43 6.70 13.00 3.75
CA ARG A 43 5.71 12.50 4.70
C ARG A 43 4.89 13.66 5.28
N ARG A 44 3.57 13.52 5.32
CA ARG A 44 2.64 14.47 5.94
C ARG A 44 2.56 14.22 7.45
N PRO A 45 2.11 15.19 8.27
CA PRO A 45 1.86 14.95 9.69
C PRO A 45 0.90 13.77 9.88
N GLY A 46 1.25 12.85 10.77
CA GLY A 46 0.47 11.65 11.10
C GLY A 46 0.77 10.41 10.25
N GLU A 47 1.44 10.55 9.10
CA GLU A 47 1.86 9.39 8.31
C GLU A 47 3.05 8.67 8.95
N VAL A 48 3.12 7.36 8.75
CA VAL A 48 4.12 6.45 9.29
C VAL A 48 4.87 5.74 8.16
N ASP A 49 6.20 5.82 8.19
CA ASP A 49 7.05 5.14 7.22
C ASP A 49 6.93 3.61 7.33
N GLY A 50 6.80 2.94 6.20
CA GLY A 50 6.57 1.49 6.12
C GLY A 50 5.12 1.06 6.35
N VAL A 51 4.21 1.99 6.68
CA VAL A 51 2.77 1.73 6.83
C VAL A 51 1.98 2.42 5.71
N ASP A 52 2.04 3.74 5.62
CA ASP A 52 1.33 4.49 4.58
C ASP A 52 2.07 4.40 3.25
N TYR A 53 3.37 4.64 3.30
CA TYR A 53 4.33 4.51 2.21
C TYR A 53 5.70 4.17 2.77
N ARG A 54 6.59 3.66 1.92
CA ARG A 54 8.04 3.83 2.14
C ARG A 54 8.46 5.17 1.54
N PHE A 55 8.88 6.09 2.40
CA PHE A 55 9.33 7.42 2.01
C PHE A 55 10.83 7.37 1.73
N VAL A 56 11.21 7.52 0.47
CA VAL A 56 12.60 7.43 0.03
C VAL A 56 13.03 8.72 -0.68
N THR A 57 14.33 8.90 -0.88
CA THR A 57 14.83 10.02 -1.69
C THR A 57 14.64 9.72 -3.19
N PRO A 58 14.60 10.73 -4.07
CA PRO A 58 14.59 10.51 -5.53
C PRO A 58 15.73 9.60 -5.99
N GLU A 59 16.93 9.79 -5.46
CA GLU A 59 18.10 8.98 -5.81
C GLU A 59 17.95 7.52 -5.40
N THR A 60 17.21 7.25 -4.31
CA THR A 60 16.90 5.87 -3.88
C THR A 60 15.80 5.25 -4.74
N PHE A 61 14.87 6.06 -5.25
CA PHE A 61 13.78 5.60 -6.11
C PHE A 61 14.28 5.21 -7.52
N ASP A 62 15.30 5.91 -8.03
CA ASP A 62 15.83 5.72 -9.39
C ASP A 62 16.90 4.60 -9.50
N ARG A 63 17.13 3.82 -8.44
CA ARG A 63 18.06 2.68 -8.42
C ARG A 63 17.35 1.36 -8.71
#